data_AF-A0A0V1PR07-F1
#
_entry.id   AF-A0A0V1PR07-F1
#
_cell.length_a   1.000
_cell.length_b   1.000
_cell.length_c   1.000
_cell.angle_alpha   90.00
_cell.angle_beta   90.00
_cell.angle_gamma   90.00
#
_symmetry.space_group_name_H-M   'P 1'
#
loop_
_entity.id
_entity.type
_entity.pdbx_description
1 polymer ?
#
loop_
_entity_poly.entity_id
_entity_poly.type
_entity_poly.pdbx_seq_one_letter_code
_entity_poly.pdbx_strand_id
1 'polypeptide(L)'
;MSSNGIGLQTARGSGTTGHIQKNVASNQDHTDNASDKSGYFKRRQLSRDRKLKYEKHVSTSNNRDEAKQEIRSHDLKRDVEVKCMELRDALEDASEEETEIEKKVKELRDKLLTAPMTSRKLDHNKNSSSHTSYEENSKLSNLNDEYESSKNGTEVSGISYKRRYTDCDEKGKRLKIRR
;
A
#
# COMPACT_ATOMS: atom_id res chain seq x y z
N MET A 1 24.17 7.71 -52.17
CA MET A 1 23.22 8.62 -51.52
C MET A 1 22.77 7.95 -50.24
N SER A 2 23.60 8.03 -49.20
CA SER A 2 23.27 7.52 -47.87
C SER A 2 22.90 8.70 -46.98
N SER A 3 21.86 8.53 -46.16
CA SER A 3 21.51 9.48 -45.11
C SER A 3 21.58 8.72 -43.79
N ASN A 4 22.33 9.21 -42.80
CA ASN A 4 22.46 8.58 -41.47
C ASN A 4 22.76 7.06 -41.50
N GLY A 5 23.58 6.61 -42.45
CA GLY A 5 23.95 5.18 -42.58
C GLY A 5 22.85 4.27 -43.14
N ILE A 6 21.71 4.81 -43.58
CA ILE A 6 20.62 4.06 -44.23
C ILE A 6 20.51 4.43 -45.72
N GLY A 7 20.13 3.47 -46.55
CA GLY A 7 19.90 3.63 -48.00
C GLY A 7 21.02 3.08 -48.90
N LEU A 8 21.06 3.55 -50.15
CA LEU A 8 21.97 3.04 -51.18
C LEU A 8 23.26 3.87 -51.28
N GLN A 9 24.40 3.20 -51.41
CA GLN A 9 25.69 3.88 -51.60
C GLN A 9 25.70 4.75 -52.87
N THR A 10 25.14 4.25 -53.99
CA THR A 10 24.85 5.03 -55.20
C THR A 10 23.52 4.58 -55.82
N ALA A 11 22.81 5.48 -56.51
CA ALA A 11 21.57 5.13 -57.22
C ALA A 11 21.84 4.40 -58.56
N ARG A 12 23.07 4.50 -59.08
CA ARG A 12 23.50 3.85 -60.33
C ARG A 12 23.54 2.34 -60.14
N GLY A 13 22.96 1.60 -61.09
CA GLY A 13 22.89 0.13 -61.03
C GLY A 13 21.77 -0.42 -60.14
N SER A 14 21.07 0.42 -59.37
CA SER A 14 19.92 -0.02 -58.56
C SER A 14 18.61 -0.11 -59.34
N GLY A 15 18.52 0.49 -60.54
CA GLY A 15 17.27 0.54 -61.32
C GLY A 15 16.16 1.38 -60.69
N THR A 16 16.47 2.20 -59.67
CA THR A 16 15.52 3.10 -58.99
C THR A 16 16.10 4.51 -58.85
N THR A 17 15.29 5.48 -58.42
CA THR A 17 15.73 6.87 -58.19
C THR A 17 16.61 7.03 -56.95
N GLY A 18 16.75 6.01 -56.10
CA GLY A 18 17.47 6.09 -54.83
C GLY A 18 16.78 6.97 -53.78
N HIS A 19 15.46 7.22 -53.92
CA HIS A 19 14.68 7.98 -52.95
C HIS A 19 14.51 7.17 -51.64
N ILE A 20 14.84 7.78 -50.51
CA ILE A 20 14.78 7.15 -49.18
C ILE A 20 13.67 7.84 -48.39
N GLN A 21 12.68 7.06 -47.94
CA GLN A 21 11.62 7.53 -47.04
C GLN A 21 11.81 6.96 -45.65
N LYS A 22 11.48 7.74 -44.63
CA LYS A 22 11.41 7.23 -43.26
C LYS A 22 10.20 6.30 -43.12
N ASN A 23 10.34 5.23 -42.37
CA ASN A 23 9.18 4.43 -41.98
C ASN A 23 8.30 5.28 -41.03
N VAL A 24 7.01 5.42 -41.35
CA VAL A 24 6.06 6.15 -40.50
C VAL A 24 5.64 5.33 -39.27
N ALA A 25 5.61 3.99 -39.39
CA ALA A 25 5.23 3.08 -38.31
C ALA A 25 6.29 2.98 -37.21
N SER A 26 7.58 3.17 -37.54
CA SER A 26 8.66 3.16 -36.55
C SER A 26 8.69 4.39 -35.63
N ASN A 27 7.87 5.42 -35.91
CA ASN A 27 7.80 6.62 -35.06
C ASN A 27 6.85 6.48 -33.86
N GLN A 28 6.16 5.35 -33.72
CA GLN A 28 5.31 5.10 -32.55
C GLN A 28 6.12 4.89 -31.26
N ASP A 29 7.43 4.64 -31.35
CA ASP A 29 8.28 4.35 -30.20
C ASP A 29 8.95 5.60 -29.57
N HIS A 30 8.80 6.79 -30.17
CA HIS A 30 9.54 8.01 -29.77
C HIS A 30 8.68 9.17 -29.24
N THR A 31 7.40 8.96 -28.89
CA THR A 31 6.62 9.99 -28.16
C THR A 31 7.14 10.13 -26.72
N ASP A 32 6.94 11.24 -26.02
CA ASP A 32 7.57 11.47 -24.70
C ASP A 32 6.88 10.75 -23.52
N ASN A 33 5.67 10.20 -23.72
CA ASN A 33 4.86 9.62 -22.64
C ASN A 33 5.05 8.09 -22.52
N ALA A 34 5.89 7.65 -21.57
CA ALA A 34 6.25 6.25 -21.36
C ALA A 34 5.07 5.30 -21.07
N SER A 35 3.92 5.82 -20.65
CA SER A 35 2.70 5.06 -20.38
C SER A 35 2.01 4.54 -21.64
N ASP A 36 2.12 5.25 -22.77
CA ASP A 36 1.47 4.87 -24.03
C ASP A 36 2.39 4.09 -24.99
N LYS A 37 3.70 4.05 -24.70
CA LYS A 37 4.76 3.39 -25.52
C LYS A 37 4.74 1.87 -25.50
N SER A 38 3.91 1.27 -24.66
CA SER A 38 3.92 -0.16 -24.46
C SER A 38 3.03 -0.81 -25.53
N GLY A 39 3.64 -1.31 -26.61
CA GLY A 39 2.96 -2.19 -27.56
C GLY A 39 2.17 -3.31 -26.84
N TYR A 40 1.18 -3.91 -27.52
CA TYR A 40 0.21 -4.85 -26.91
C TYR A 40 0.85 -5.91 -25.99
N PHE A 41 2.05 -6.40 -26.33
CA PHE A 41 2.81 -7.34 -25.51
C PHE A 41 3.20 -6.78 -24.13
N LYS A 42 3.80 -5.59 -24.09
CA LYS A 42 4.24 -4.96 -22.83
C LYS A 42 3.03 -4.56 -21.97
N ARG A 43 1.90 -4.19 -22.59
CA ARG A 43 0.67 -3.80 -21.87
C ARG A 43 0.08 -5.01 -21.17
N ARG A 44 0.08 -6.15 -21.85
CA ARG A 44 -0.34 -7.44 -21.29
C ARG A 44 0.57 -7.89 -20.14
N GLN A 45 1.89 -7.69 -20.25
CA GLN A 45 2.81 -7.96 -19.14
C GLN A 45 2.49 -7.09 -17.92
N LEU A 46 2.38 -5.77 -18.11
CA LEU A 46 2.08 -4.85 -17.01
C LEU A 46 0.73 -5.13 -16.35
N SER A 47 -0.30 -5.46 -17.14
CA SER A 47 -1.61 -5.86 -16.62
C SER A 47 -1.52 -7.15 -15.78
N ARG A 48 -0.79 -8.16 -16.26
CA ARG A 48 -0.52 -9.39 -15.50
C ARG A 48 0.22 -9.08 -14.20
N ASP A 49 1.27 -8.27 -14.25
CA ASP A 49 2.06 -7.91 -13.07
C ASP A 49 1.22 -7.16 -12.03
N ARG A 50 0.36 -6.23 -12.48
CA ARG A 50 -0.60 -5.53 -11.61
C ARG A 50 -1.57 -6.51 -10.95
N LYS A 51 -2.14 -7.44 -11.72
CA LYS A 51 -3.05 -8.47 -11.20
C LYS A 51 -2.37 -9.36 -10.15
N LEU A 52 -1.16 -9.85 -10.44
CA LEU A 52 -0.39 -10.67 -9.50
C LEU A 52 -0.05 -9.93 -8.21
N LYS A 53 0.32 -8.63 -8.30
CA LYS A 53 0.56 -7.80 -7.12
C LYS A 53 -0.69 -7.61 -6.27
N TYR A 54 -1.84 -7.39 -6.92
CA TYR A 54 -3.12 -7.26 -6.23
C TYR A 54 -3.51 -8.55 -5.52
N GLU A 55 -3.46 -9.70 -6.20
CA GLU A 55 -3.76 -11.01 -5.60
C GLU A 55 -2.84 -11.32 -4.40
N LYS A 56 -1.55 -10.99 -4.52
CA LYS A 56 -0.61 -11.11 -3.40
C LYS A 56 -0.98 -10.17 -2.24
N HIS A 57 -1.34 -8.93 -2.52
CA HIS A 57 -1.73 -7.98 -1.49
C HIS A 57 -2.98 -8.44 -0.72
N VAL A 58 -4.03 -8.85 -1.45
CA VAL A 58 -5.28 -9.36 -0.87
C VAL A 58 -5.03 -10.57 0.01
N SER A 59 -4.28 -11.57 -0.47
CA SER A 59 -3.96 -12.76 0.32
C SER A 59 -3.15 -12.44 1.58
N THR A 60 -2.18 -11.52 1.51
CA THR A 60 -1.44 -11.08 2.70
C THR A 60 -2.28 -10.25 3.67
N SER A 61 -3.29 -9.51 3.19
CA SER A 61 -4.19 -8.75 4.05
C SER A 61 -5.08 -9.67 4.87
N ASN A 62 -5.71 -10.66 4.22
CA ASN A 62 -6.59 -11.61 4.90
C ASN A 62 -5.87 -12.33 6.05
N ASN A 63 -4.65 -12.83 5.80
CA ASN A 63 -3.84 -13.48 6.85
C ASN A 63 -3.52 -12.54 8.03
N ARG A 64 -3.31 -11.25 7.77
CA ARG A 64 -3.06 -10.26 8.82
C ARG A 64 -4.31 -9.96 9.63
N ASP A 65 -5.46 -9.89 8.98
CA ASP A 65 -6.74 -9.62 9.65
C ASP A 65 -7.14 -10.80 10.54
N GLU A 66 -6.94 -12.03 10.09
CA GLU A 66 -7.10 -13.24 10.90
C GLU A 66 -6.17 -13.21 12.13
N ALA A 67 -4.88 -12.94 11.95
CA ALA A 67 -3.92 -12.85 13.06
C ALA A 67 -4.28 -11.71 14.05
N LYS A 68 -4.76 -10.56 13.54
CA LYS A 68 -5.24 -9.45 14.40
C LYS A 68 -6.48 -9.85 15.20
N GLN A 69 -7.40 -10.62 14.61
CA GLN A 69 -8.56 -11.13 15.32
C GLN A 69 -8.17 -12.12 16.42
N GLU A 70 -7.20 -13.00 16.14
CA GLU A 70 -6.68 -13.95 17.12
C GLU A 70 -6.02 -13.22 18.30
N ILE A 71 -5.12 -12.28 18.04
CA ILE A 71 -4.48 -11.45 19.08
C ILE A 71 -5.54 -10.75 19.93
N ARG A 72 -6.51 -10.09 19.28
CA ARG A 72 -7.61 -9.43 19.99
C ARG A 72 -8.37 -10.41 20.87
N SER A 73 -8.70 -11.61 20.37
CA SER A 73 -9.40 -12.61 21.17
C SER A 73 -8.58 -13.07 22.39
N HIS A 74 -7.27 -13.17 22.24
CA HIS A 74 -6.36 -13.61 23.30
C HIS A 74 -6.18 -12.53 24.37
N ASP A 75 -5.99 -11.27 23.96
CA ASP A 75 -5.91 -10.13 24.87
C ASP A 75 -7.20 -10.00 25.69
N LEU A 76 -8.36 -10.16 25.05
CA LEU A 76 -9.65 -10.10 25.73
C LEU A 76 -9.84 -11.23 26.75
N LYS A 77 -9.28 -12.42 26.50
CA LYS A 77 -9.27 -13.53 27.47
C LYS A 77 -8.30 -13.22 28.61
N ARG A 78 -7.09 -12.75 28.28
CA ARG A 78 -6.08 -12.36 29.25
C ARG A 78 -6.61 -11.31 30.22
N ASP A 79 -7.32 -10.31 29.73
CA ASP A 79 -7.93 -9.27 30.58
C ASP A 79 -8.93 -9.84 31.59
N VAL A 80 -9.68 -10.88 31.21
CA VAL A 80 -10.61 -11.56 32.12
C VAL A 80 -9.83 -12.31 33.19
N GLU A 81 -8.81 -13.07 32.81
CA GLU A 81 -7.98 -13.81 33.77
C GLU A 81 -7.24 -12.88 34.74
N VAL A 82 -6.70 -11.76 34.24
CA VAL A 82 -6.03 -10.75 35.09
C VAL A 82 -6.99 -10.22 36.14
N LYS A 83 -8.22 -9.84 35.76
CA LYS A 83 -9.23 -9.34 36.72
C LYS A 83 -9.69 -10.41 37.70
N CYS A 84 -9.78 -11.67 37.28
CA CYS A 84 -10.08 -12.79 38.17
C CYS A 84 -8.95 -13.00 39.18
N MET A 85 -7.70 -12.89 38.76
CA MET A 85 -6.52 -13.00 39.64
C MET A 85 -6.46 -11.84 40.62
N GLU A 86 -6.64 -10.60 40.16
CA GLU A 86 -6.70 -9.42 41.03
C GLU A 86 -7.78 -9.55 42.11
N LEU A 87 -8.98 -10.06 41.75
CA LEU A 87 -10.03 -10.30 42.73
C LEU A 87 -9.60 -11.37 43.73
N ARG A 88 -9.02 -12.48 43.26
CA ARG A 88 -8.57 -13.57 44.13
C ARG A 88 -7.56 -13.06 45.16
N ASP A 89 -6.51 -12.38 44.71
CA ASP A 89 -5.48 -11.82 45.57
C ASP A 89 -6.09 -10.88 46.64
N ALA A 90 -7.05 -10.03 46.25
CA ALA A 90 -7.72 -9.12 47.18
C ALA A 90 -8.57 -9.83 48.25
N LEU A 91 -9.20 -10.97 47.92
CA LEU A 91 -9.99 -11.75 48.88
C LEU A 91 -9.11 -12.62 49.78
N GLU A 92 -7.98 -13.12 49.26
CA GLU A 92 -6.95 -13.81 50.04
C GLU A 92 -6.30 -12.87 51.06
N ASP A 93 -5.98 -11.64 50.66
CA ASP A 93 -5.49 -10.58 51.56
C ASP A 93 -6.51 -10.22 52.65
N ALA A 94 -7.81 -10.30 52.32
CA ALA A 94 -8.90 -10.13 53.27
C ALA A 94 -9.15 -11.37 54.17
N SER A 95 -8.39 -12.47 53.98
CA SER A 95 -8.54 -13.75 54.68
C SER A 95 -9.95 -14.35 54.59
N GLU A 96 -10.58 -14.23 53.43
CA GLU A 96 -11.85 -14.93 53.15
C GLU A 96 -11.64 -16.45 53.01
N GLU A 97 -12.72 -17.23 53.21
CA GLU A 97 -12.70 -18.68 53.03
C GLU A 97 -12.55 -19.07 51.56
N GLU A 98 -11.70 -20.05 51.24
CA GLU A 98 -11.40 -20.48 49.85
C GLU A 98 -12.68 -20.81 49.05
N THR A 99 -13.68 -21.41 49.71
CA THR A 99 -14.96 -21.76 49.05
C THR A 99 -15.80 -20.54 48.65
N GLU A 100 -15.62 -19.40 49.32
CA GLU A 100 -16.27 -18.14 48.98
C GLU A 100 -15.51 -17.39 47.89
N ILE A 101 -14.18 -17.44 47.94
CA ILE A 101 -13.27 -16.90 46.92
C ILE A 101 -13.58 -17.53 45.56
N GLU A 102 -13.63 -18.87 45.48
CA GLU A 102 -13.94 -19.58 44.23
C GLU A 102 -15.29 -19.19 43.64
N LYS A 103 -16.32 -19.01 44.49
CA LYS A 103 -17.66 -18.58 44.06
C LYS A 103 -17.62 -17.17 43.47
N LYS A 104 -17.01 -16.21 44.19
CA LYS A 104 -16.92 -14.81 43.77
C LYS A 104 -16.11 -14.65 42.48
N VAL A 105 -14.99 -15.37 42.35
CA VAL A 105 -14.17 -15.38 41.13
C VAL A 105 -14.92 -15.99 39.96
N LYS A 106 -15.62 -17.11 40.15
CA LYS A 106 -16.42 -17.74 39.10
C LYS A 106 -17.55 -16.82 38.62
N GLU A 107 -18.26 -16.19 39.54
CA GLU A 107 -19.27 -15.19 39.19
C GLU A 107 -18.70 -14.02 38.39
N LEU A 108 -17.54 -13.50 38.78
CA LEU A 108 -16.88 -12.41 38.05
C LEU A 108 -16.47 -12.86 36.64
N ARG A 109 -15.93 -14.07 36.51
CA ARG A 109 -15.57 -14.66 35.22
C ARG A 109 -16.78 -14.75 34.28
N ASP A 110 -17.90 -15.27 34.78
CA ASP A 110 -19.14 -15.40 34.00
C ASP A 110 -19.71 -14.03 33.61
N LYS A 111 -19.67 -13.04 34.52
CA LYS A 111 -20.08 -11.65 34.26
C LYS A 111 -19.22 -11.01 33.16
N LEU A 112 -17.90 -11.21 33.18
CA LEU A 112 -16.99 -10.61 32.20
C LEU A 112 -17.04 -11.29 30.83
N LEU A 113 -17.37 -12.58 30.77
CA LEU A 113 -17.57 -13.31 29.51
C LEU A 113 -18.91 -12.95 28.84
N THR A 114 -19.95 -12.70 29.64
CA THR A 114 -21.29 -12.32 29.14
C THR A 114 -21.41 -10.84 28.79
N ALA A 115 -20.61 -9.97 29.41
CA ALA A 115 -20.64 -8.54 29.14
C ALA A 115 -20.20 -8.19 27.70
N PRO A 116 -20.92 -7.29 27.00
CA PRO A 116 -20.53 -6.86 25.66
C PRO A 116 -19.21 -6.10 25.70
N MET A 117 -18.34 -6.45 24.74
CA MET A 117 -16.95 -5.97 24.59
C MET A 117 -16.81 -4.44 24.56
N THR A 118 -17.88 -3.72 24.21
CA THR A 118 -17.93 -2.26 24.03
C THR A 118 -17.78 -1.47 25.33
N SER A 119 -18.02 -2.10 26.48
CA SER A 119 -17.96 -1.46 27.80
C SER A 119 -16.60 -1.60 28.50
N ARG A 120 -15.70 -2.43 27.96
CA ARG A 120 -14.39 -2.68 28.58
C ARG A 120 -13.39 -1.63 28.09
N LYS A 121 -13.17 -0.60 28.90
CA LYS A 121 -11.97 0.24 28.77
C LYS A 121 -10.76 -0.68 28.97
N LEU A 122 -10.08 -1.00 27.88
CA LEU A 122 -8.75 -1.56 27.97
C LEU A 122 -7.81 -0.40 28.32
N ASP A 123 -7.19 -0.45 29.50
CA ASP A 123 -6.14 0.47 29.86
C ASP A 123 -4.88 0.13 29.03
N HIS A 124 -4.82 0.68 27.81
CA HIS A 124 -3.67 0.51 26.91
C HIS A 124 -2.47 1.29 27.47
N ASN A 125 -1.78 0.71 28.45
CA ASN A 125 -0.56 1.26 29.01
C ASN A 125 0.60 1.12 28.00
N LYS A 126 0.93 2.25 27.37
CA LYS A 126 2.24 2.73 26.87
C LYS A 126 3.07 1.94 25.84
N ASN A 127 2.76 0.69 25.48
CA ASN A 127 3.48 0.00 24.39
C ASN A 127 2.88 0.18 22.98
N SER A 128 1.86 1.04 22.82
CA SER A 128 1.14 1.29 21.56
C SER A 128 1.85 2.19 20.54
N SER A 129 3.06 2.67 20.84
CA SER A 129 3.80 3.58 19.93
C SER A 129 4.16 2.92 18.59
N SER A 130 4.38 1.60 18.58
CA SER A 130 4.68 0.88 17.33
C SER A 130 3.44 0.63 16.48
N HIS A 131 2.34 0.14 17.05
CA HIS A 131 1.13 -0.23 16.27
C HIS A 131 0.40 0.97 15.64
N THR A 132 0.33 2.10 16.33
CA THR A 132 -0.28 3.34 15.82
C THR A 132 0.41 3.83 14.54
N SER A 133 1.74 3.77 14.49
CA SER A 133 2.51 4.17 13.31
C SER A 133 2.24 3.29 12.07
N TYR A 134 2.01 1.98 12.23
CA TYR A 134 1.73 1.09 11.09
C TYR A 134 0.32 1.28 10.53
N GLU A 135 -0.67 1.54 11.38
CA GLU A 135 -2.05 1.80 10.93
C GLU A 135 -2.17 3.14 10.18
N GLU A 136 -1.50 4.18 10.66
CA GLU A 136 -1.45 5.48 9.97
C GLU A 136 -0.75 5.36 8.61
N ASN A 137 0.37 4.65 8.53
CA ASN A 137 1.08 4.42 7.28
C ASN A 137 0.26 3.58 6.29
N SER A 138 -0.49 2.58 6.75
CA SER A 138 -1.40 1.77 5.91
C SER A 138 -2.58 2.59 5.37
N LYS A 139 -3.17 3.46 6.20
CA LYS A 139 -4.23 4.38 5.75
C LYS A 139 -3.71 5.38 4.72
N LEU A 140 -2.50 5.92 4.92
CA LEU A 140 -1.85 6.82 3.97
C LEU A 140 -1.51 6.13 2.63
N SER A 141 -1.07 4.87 2.64
CA SER A 141 -0.81 4.13 1.39
C SER A 141 -2.09 3.86 0.60
N ASN A 142 -3.17 3.45 1.27
CA ASN A 142 -4.45 3.19 0.61
C ASN A 142 -5.05 4.47 0.02
N LEU A 143 -4.95 5.60 0.71
CA LEU A 143 -5.37 6.91 0.19
C LEU A 143 -4.55 7.35 -1.03
N ASN A 144 -3.25 7.06 -1.06
CA ASN A 144 -2.40 7.35 -2.21
C ASN A 144 -2.76 6.48 -3.42
N ASP A 145 -3.03 5.19 -3.22
CA ASP A 145 -3.45 4.28 -4.28
C ASP A 145 -4.83 4.64 -4.85
N GLU A 146 -5.76 5.07 -3.99
CA GLU A 146 -7.10 5.55 -4.38
C GLU A 146 -7.04 6.88 -5.15
N TYR A 147 -6.17 7.80 -4.70
CA TYR A 147 -5.91 9.08 -5.38
C TYR A 147 -5.25 8.90 -6.76
N GLU A 148 -4.33 7.95 -6.92
CA GLU A 148 -3.70 7.63 -8.19
C GLU A 148 -4.65 6.90 -9.16
N SER A 149 -5.62 6.14 -8.65
CA SER A 149 -6.64 5.48 -9.48
C SER A 149 -7.65 6.50 -10.05
N SER A 150 -8.05 7.50 -9.25
CA SER A 150 -8.98 8.59 -9.65
C SER A 150 -8.43 9.47 -10.79
N LYS A 151 -7.11 9.68 -10.85
CA LYS A 151 -6.46 10.45 -11.93
C LYS A 151 -6.46 9.76 -13.30
N ASN A 152 -6.66 8.44 -13.36
CA ASN A 152 -6.62 7.69 -14.62
C ASN A 152 -8.00 7.54 -15.30
N GLY A 153 -9.07 8.13 -14.72
CA GLY A 153 -10.46 7.92 -15.15
C GLY A 153 -11.25 9.14 -15.61
N THR A 154 -10.70 10.36 -15.55
CA THR A 154 -11.49 11.58 -15.85
C THR A 154 -10.66 12.59 -16.66
N GLU A 155 -10.68 12.49 -17.98
CA GLU A 155 -10.34 13.62 -18.85
C GLU A 155 -11.62 14.39 -19.20
N VAL A 156 -12.05 15.28 -18.30
CA VAL A 156 -12.85 16.44 -18.66
C VAL A 156 -11.95 17.66 -18.52
N SER A 157 -11.69 18.28 -19.67
CA SER A 157 -11.15 19.62 -19.92
C SER A 157 -10.49 20.36 -18.74
N GLY A 158 -9.16 20.44 -18.82
CA GLY A 158 -8.41 21.65 -18.46
C GLY A 158 -8.44 22.13 -17.02
N ILE A 159 -7.54 21.61 -16.18
CA ILE A 159 -6.73 22.41 -15.24
C ILE A 159 -5.41 21.65 -15.03
N SER A 160 -4.27 22.29 -15.36
CA SER A 160 -2.94 21.73 -15.10
C SER A 160 -2.48 22.11 -13.69
N TYR A 161 -2.04 21.13 -12.89
CA TYR A 161 -1.38 21.40 -11.61
C TYR A 161 0.14 21.18 -11.74
N LYS A 162 0.88 22.29 -11.52
CA LYS A 162 2.35 22.40 -11.47
C LYS A 162 2.96 21.37 -10.50
N ARG A 163 3.78 20.48 -11.02
CA ARG A 163 4.74 19.66 -10.26
C ARG A 163 5.76 20.63 -9.64
N ARG A 164 5.90 20.68 -8.30
CA ARG A 164 6.89 21.53 -7.63
C ARG A 164 8.30 21.06 -8.01
N TYR A 165 8.97 21.82 -8.88
CA TYR A 165 10.41 21.75 -9.08
C TYR A 165 11.08 22.64 -8.04
N THR A 166 11.95 22.09 -7.20
CA THR A 166 13.03 22.87 -6.61
C THR A 166 14.30 22.56 -7.40
N ASP A 167 14.91 23.64 -7.90
CA ASP A 167 16.27 23.74 -8.46
C ASP A 167 16.47 23.44 -9.96
N CYS A 168 15.69 24.11 -10.81
CA CYS A 168 15.98 24.23 -12.25
C CYS A 168 15.95 25.71 -12.67
N ASP A 169 16.90 26.13 -13.51
CA ASP A 169 16.95 27.48 -14.09
C ASP A 169 15.87 27.68 -15.19
N GLU A 170 15.62 28.92 -15.61
CA GLU A 170 14.50 29.32 -16.51
C GLU A 170 14.47 28.60 -17.87
N LYS A 171 15.57 27.93 -18.24
CA LYS A 171 15.68 27.09 -19.45
C LYS A 171 15.49 25.59 -19.17
N GLY A 172 15.03 25.21 -17.98
CA GLY A 172 14.69 23.84 -17.58
C GLY A 172 15.89 22.90 -17.39
N LYS A 173 17.11 23.44 -17.23
CA LYS A 173 18.28 22.62 -16.90
C LYS A 173 18.38 22.46 -15.38
N ARG A 174 18.98 21.36 -14.94
CA ARG A 174 19.14 21.04 -13.51
C ARG A 174 20.44 21.67 -13.00
N LEU A 175 20.34 22.57 -12.02
CA LEU A 175 21.51 23.24 -11.44
C LEU A 175 22.40 22.21 -10.74
N LYS A 176 23.65 22.06 -11.22
CA LYS A 176 24.66 21.21 -10.56
C LYS A 176 25.24 21.97 -9.37
N ILE A 177 24.86 21.58 -8.17
CA ILE A 177 25.46 22.07 -6.93
C ILE A 177 26.92 21.58 -6.89
N ARG A 178 27.89 22.52 -6.92
CA ARG A 178 29.29 22.22 -6.64
C ARG A 178 29.44 22.04 -5.11
N ARG A 179 30.13 20.98 -4.70
CA ARG A 179 30.56 20.78 -3.32
C ARG A 179 31.58 21.82 -2.92
#